data_AF-J3AM95-F1
#
_entry.id   AF-J3AM95-F1
#
_cell.length_a   1.000
_cell.length_b   1.000
_cell.length_c   1.000
_cell.angle_alpha   90.00
_cell.angle_beta   90.00
_cell.angle_gamma   90.00
#
_symmetry.space_group_name_H-M   'P 1'
#
loop_
_entity.id
_entity.type
_entity.pdbx_description
1 polymer ?
#
loop_
_entity_poly.entity_id
_entity_poly.type
_entity_poly.pdbx_seq_one_letter_code
_entity_poly.pdbx_strand_id
1 'polypeptide(L)' 'PVRRCSRLMENCSAYLPCCDPCASCRCRLFNTICHCWRMSEQC' A
#
# COMPACT_ATOMS: atom_id res chain seq x y z
N PRO A 1 8.27 -5.03 16.83
CA PRO A 1 6.97 -5.45 16.26
C PRO A 1 7.02 -5.53 14.73
N VAL A 2 7.07 -6.75 14.18
CA VAL A 2 6.95 -6.98 12.72
C VAL A 2 5.58 -6.48 12.29
N ARG A 3 5.55 -5.37 11.54
CA ARG A 3 4.33 -4.89 10.90
C ARG A 3 3.98 -5.90 9.82
N ARG A 4 2.83 -6.58 9.95
CA ARG A 4 2.33 -7.55 8.97
C ARG A 4 1.73 -6.89 7.73
N CYS A 5 1.54 -5.57 7.75
CA CYS A 5 0.92 -4.81 6.67
C CYS A 5 1.36 -3.34 6.69
N SER A 6 1.30 -2.69 5.53
CA SER A 6 1.64 -1.27 5.33
C SER A 6 0.39 -0.39 5.45
N ARG A 7 0.53 0.77 6.11
CA ARG A 7 -0.56 1.75 6.24
C ARG A 7 -0.75 2.55 4.96
N LEU A 8 -1.89 3.25 4.85
CA LEU A 8 -2.13 4.19 3.76
C LEU A 8 -0.97 5.19 3.65
N MET A 9 -0.55 5.47 2.41
CA MET A 9 0.61 6.32 2.08
C MET A 9 1.97 5.79 2.57
N GLU A 10 2.02 4.62 3.20
CA GLU A 10 3.25 3.99 3.64
C GLU A 10 3.83 3.12 2.51
N ASN A 11 5.14 2.87 2.55
CA ASN A 11 5.82 2.05 1.55
C ASN A 11 5.26 0.62 1.57
N CYS A 12 4.91 0.08 0.41
CA CYS A 12 4.43 -1.29 0.25
C CYS A 12 5.44 -2.11 -0.56
N SER A 13 5.45 -3.42 -0.31
CA SER A 13 6.34 -4.35 -0.99
C SER A 13 5.59 -5.64 -1.34
N ALA A 14 6.13 -6.46 -2.23
CA ALA A 14 5.50 -7.72 -2.63
C ALA A 14 5.23 -8.68 -1.44
N TYR A 15 5.96 -8.51 -0.33
CA TYR A 15 5.83 -9.31 0.88
C TYR A 15 4.95 -8.65 1.96
N LEU A 16 4.58 -7.38 1.78
CA LEU A 16 3.80 -6.60 2.76
C LEU A 16 2.54 -6.03 2.10
N PRO A 17 1.36 -6.66 2.32
CA PRO A 17 0.11 -6.13 1.83
C PRO A 17 -0.29 -4.85 2.58
N CYS A 18 -1.21 -4.08 2.01
CA CYS A 18 -1.81 -2.94 2.70
C CYS A 18 -2.72 -3.42 3.84
N CYS A 19 -2.72 -2.72 4.98
CA CYS A 19 -3.60 -3.05 6.10
C CYS A 19 -5.06 -2.77 5.78
N ASP A 20 -5.32 -1.75 4.96
CA ASP A 20 -6.66 -1.40 4.50
C ASP A 20 -7.05 -2.38 3.39
N PRO A 21 -8.17 -3.12 3.52
CA PRO A 21 -8.66 -4.02 2.46
C PRO A 21 -9.07 -3.24 1.19
N CYS A 22 -9.25 -1.92 1.31
CA CYS A 22 -9.62 -1.02 0.23
C CYS A 22 -8.45 -0.17 -0.29
N ALA A 23 -7.26 -0.43 0.23
CA ALA A 23 -6.01 0.10 -0.28
C ALA A 23 -5.27 -0.98 -1.08
N SER A 24 -4.67 -0.56 -2.19
CA SER A 24 -3.78 -1.40 -2.99
C SER A 24 -2.41 -0.75 -3.11
N CYS A 25 -1.39 -1.59 -3.23
CA CYS A 25 -0.03 -1.12 -3.45
C CYS A 25 0.05 -0.48 -4.85
N ARG A 26 0.25 0.84 -4.89
CA ARG A 26 0.36 1.61 -6.12
C ARG A 26 1.76 2.17 -6.24
N CYS A 27 2.45 1.75 -7.29
CA CYS A 27 3.77 2.22 -7.63
C CYS A 27 3.71 3.37 -8.64
N ARG A 28 4.51 4.41 -8.41
CA ARG A 28 4.69 5.56 -9.29
C ARG A 28 6.19 5.76 -9.54
N LEU A 29 6.52 6.66 -10.46
CA LEU A 29 7.90 7.04 -10.77
C LEU A 29 8.74 5.81 -11.16
N PHE A 30 8.39 5.13 -12.26
CA PHE A 30 9.11 3.93 -12.73
C PHE A 30 9.23 2.81 -11.68
N ASN A 31 8.16 2.52 -10.94
CA ASN A 31 8.14 1.51 -9.87
C ASN A 31 9.11 1.74 -8.70
N THR A 32 9.76 2.90 -8.60
CA THR A 32 10.70 3.18 -7.52
C THR A 32 9.99 3.61 -6.24
N ILE A 33 8.76 4.14 -6.37
CA ILE A 33 7.99 4.70 -5.27
C ILE A 33 6.68 3.92 -5.17
N CYS A 34 6.58 2.98 -4.24
CA CYS A 34 5.41 2.12 -4.05
C CYS A 34 4.72 2.42 -2.73
N HIS A 35 3.48 2.89 -2.77
CA HIS A 35 2.74 3.17 -1.55
C HIS A 35 1.34 2.55 -1.56
N CYS A 36 0.84 2.22 -0.37
CA CYS A 36 -0.55 1.85 -0.23
C CYS A 36 -1.46 3.04 -0.53
N TRP A 37 -2.29 2.91 -1.56
CA TRP A 37 -3.23 3.92 -2.00
C TRP A 37 -4.64 3.35 -1.98
N ARG A 38 -5.60 4.12 -1.45
CA ARG A 38 -7.02 3.78 -1.57
C ARG A 38 -7.43 3.83 -3.04
N MET A 39 -8.04 2.74 -3.51
CA MET A 39 -8.53 2.65 -4.88
C MET A 39 -9.97 3.14 -5.03
N SER A 40 -10.73 3.18 -3.94
CA SER A 40 -12.13 3.58 -3.95
C SER A 40 -12.45 4.39 -2.69
N GLU A 41 -13.22 5.48 -2.85
CA GLU A 41 -13.83 6.25 -1.76
C GLU A 41 -15.10 5.60 -1.21
N GLN A 42 -15.58 4.55 -1.89
CA GLN A 42 -16.76 3.76 -1.52
C GLN A 42 -16.42 2.67 -0.50
N CYS A 43 -15.22 2.75 0.05
CA CYS A 43 -14.71 2.08 1.23
C CYS A 43 -13.86 3.12 2.00
#